data_AF-A0A6G1LLM3-F1
#
_entry.id   AF-A0A6G1LLM3-F1
#
_cell.length_a   1.000
_cell.length_b   1.000
_cell.length_c   1.000
_cell.angle_alpha   90.00
_cell.angle_beta   90.00
_cell.angle_gamma   90.00
#
_symmetry.space_group_name_H-M   'P 1'
#
loop_
_entity.id
_entity.type
_entity.pdbx_description
1 polymer ?
#
loop_
_entity_poly.entity_id
_entity_poly.type
_entity_poly.pdbx_seq_one_letter_code
_entity_poly.pdbx_strand_id
1 'polypeptide(L)'
;MSALYNWLWPAPKPGPARDIEVGHHKSVRAHFISLLDNTEPPDSFKISTVAQMLSPQDMTELGFEHWREVMPGLIDLAFEFRDLGDCDVIVKGRLAPDSATAEEVKGMEGPVRVRRKDYSGRTLHDRKPAATRSRW
;
A
#
# COMPACT_ATOMS: atom_id res chain seq x y z
N MET A 1 25.89 33.50 -6.21
CA MET A 1 26.34 32.47 -5.24
C MET A 1 26.57 31.20 -6.04
N SER A 2 27.84 30.76 -6.09
CA SER A 2 28.42 29.95 -7.16
C SER A 2 27.97 28.49 -7.19
N ALA A 3 27.91 27.93 -8.41
CA ALA A 3 27.72 26.51 -8.74
C ALA A 3 28.72 25.53 -8.07
N LEU A 4 29.75 26.04 -7.39
CA LEU A 4 30.71 25.27 -6.59
C LEU A 4 30.12 24.71 -5.29
N TYR A 5 29.06 25.30 -4.71
CA TYR A 5 28.49 24.84 -3.45
C TYR A 5 27.71 23.51 -3.56
N ASN A 6 27.24 23.16 -4.77
CA ASN A 6 26.48 21.93 -5.02
C ASN A 6 27.36 20.69 -5.25
N TRP A 7 28.69 20.84 -5.35
CA TRP A 7 29.60 19.72 -5.63
C TRP A 7 30.12 19.04 -4.35
N LEU A 8 30.34 19.80 -3.26
CA LEU A 8 30.99 19.27 -2.05
C LEU A 8 30.02 18.76 -0.98
N TRP A 9 28.74 19.14 -1.01
CA TRP A 9 27.73 18.67 -0.07
C TRP A 9 26.51 18.19 -0.86
N PRO A 10 26.30 16.87 -1.04
CA PRO A 10 25.01 16.40 -1.51
C PRO A 10 23.94 16.91 -0.54
N ALA A 11 22.80 17.36 -1.08
CA ALA A 11 21.67 17.73 -0.24
C ALA A 11 21.40 16.60 0.78
N PRO A 12 21.10 16.92 2.05
CA PRO A 12 20.80 15.90 3.03
C PRO A 12 19.68 15.02 2.47
N LYS A 13 19.91 13.70 2.43
CA LYS A 13 18.85 12.74 2.08
C LYS A 13 17.66 13.03 2.98
N PRO A 14 16.42 13.14 2.44
CA PRO A 14 15.25 13.25 3.29
C PRO A 14 15.24 12.06 4.25
N GLY A 15 14.86 12.29 5.50
CA GLY A 15 14.65 11.19 6.45
C GLY A 15 13.59 10.22 5.93
N PRO A 16 13.53 8.99 6.46
CA PRO A 16 12.55 8.01 6.01
C PRO A 16 11.13 8.57 6.18
N ALA A 17 10.33 8.47 5.12
CA ALA A 17 8.93 8.86 5.14
C ALA A 17 8.17 8.08 6.22
N ARG A 18 7.17 8.71 6.82
CA ARG A 18 6.26 8.02 7.76
C ARG A 18 5.37 7.05 7.01
N ASP A 19 4.87 6.01 7.69
CA ASP A 19 3.99 4.99 7.10
C ASP A 19 2.78 5.60 6.34
N ILE A 20 2.17 6.65 6.90
CA ILE A 20 1.07 7.39 6.26
C ILE A 20 1.53 8.09 4.97
N GLU A 21 2.71 8.71 4.97
CA GLU A 21 3.27 9.41 3.82
C GLU A 21 3.58 8.43 2.68
N VAL A 22 4.08 7.24 3.03
CA VAL A 22 4.25 6.13 2.10
C VAL A 22 2.93 5.75 1.44
N GLY A 23 1.88 5.57 2.25
CA GLY A 23 0.54 5.24 1.76
C GLY A 23 -0.06 6.30 0.83
N HIS A 24 0.34 7.56 0.95
CA HIS A 24 -0.09 8.66 0.07
C HIS A 24 0.82 8.93 -1.12
N HIS A 25 1.99 8.29 -1.22
CA HIS A 25 2.88 8.47 -2.37
C HIS A 25 2.20 7.99 -3.67
N LYS A 26 2.31 8.80 -4.71
CA LYS A 26 1.60 8.60 -5.98
C LYS A 26 1.90 7.24 -6.62
N SER A 27 3.18 6.85 -6.67
CA SER A 27 3.61 5.61 -7.32
C SER A 27 3.14 4.40 -6.51
N VAL A 28 3.26 4.47 -5.18
CA VAL A 28 2.74 3.45 -4.26
C VAL A 28 1.25 3.18 -4.51
N ARG A 29 0.42 4.24 -4.49
CA ARG A 29 -1.03 4.10 -4.73
C ARG A 29 -1.33 3.59 -6.14
N ALA A 30 -0.63 4.09 -7.16
CA ALA A 30 -0.84 3.68 -8.54
C ALA A 30 -0.56 2.18 -8.74
N HIS A 31 0.54 1.66 -8.19
CA HIS A 31 0.87 0.24 -8.26
C HIS A 31 -0.10 -0.62 -7.45
N PHE A 32 -0.48 -0.16 -6.24
CA PHE A 32 -1.46 -0.86 -5.41
C PHE A 32 -2.82 -1.00 -6.12
N ILE A 33 -3.35 0.11 -6.64
CA ILE A 33 -4.62 0.12 -7.37
C ILE A 33 -4.53 -0.73 -8.63
N SER A 34 -3.43 -0.63 -9.39
CA SER A 34 -3.22 -1.44 -10.59
C SER A 34 -3.27 -2.94 -10.28
N LEU A 35 -2.59 -3.41 -9.23
CA LEU A 35 -2.67 -4.81 -8.83
C LEU A 35 -4.07 -5.20 -8.34
N LEU A 36 -4.74 -4.31 -7.61
CA LEU A 36 -6.10 -4.56 -7.11
C LEU A 36 -7.12 -4.68 -8.25
N ASP A 37 -7.04 -3.81 -9.26
CA ASP A 37 -7.94 -3.80 -10.41
C ASP A 37 -7.72 -5.02 -11.33
N ASN A 38 -6.48 -5.50 -11.42
CA ASN A 38 -6.09 -6.63 -12.28
C ASN A 38 -6.08 -7.99 -11.57
N THR A 39 -6.47 -8.06 -10.28
CA THR A 39 -6.58 -9.32 -9.54
C THR A 39 -8.05 -9.67 -9.30
N GLU A 40 -8.57 -10.63 -10.05
CA GLU A 40 -9.94 -11.09 -9.89
C GLU A 40 -10.10 -12.05 -8.70
N PRO A 41 -11.13 -11.89 -7.85
CA PRO A 41 -11.44 -12.90 -6.84
C PRO A 41 -11.70 -14.27 -7.49
N PRO A 42 -11.25 -15.39 -6.88
CA PRO A 42 -10.73 -15.53 -5.52
C PRO A 42 -9.23 -15.24 -5.37
N ASP A 43 -8.53 -14.87 -6.45
CA ASP A 43 -7.08 -14.66 -6.44
C ASP A 43 -6.67 -13.46 -5.60
N SER A 44 -5.39 -13.44 -5.22
CA SER A 44 -4.81 -12.39 -4.38
C SER A 44 -3.39 -12.09 -4.82
N PHE A 45 -2.89 -10.89 -4.53
CA PHE A 45 -1.49 -10.52 -4.76
C PHE A 45 -0.76 -10.31 -3.42
N LYS A 46 0.57 -10.39 -3.44
CA LYS A 46 1.40 -10.11 -2.25
C LYS A 46 1.63 -8.60 -2.15
N ILE A 47 1.54 -8.03 -0.95
CA ILE A 47 1.86 -6.61 -0.75
C ILE A 47 3.31 -6.30 -1.15
N SER A 48 4.24 -7.23 -0.91
CA SER A 48 5.64 -7.07 -1.32
C SER A 48 5.82 -6.94 -2.83
N THR A 49 4.85 -7.35 -3.65
CA THR A 49 4.89 -7.10 -5.10
C THR A 49 4.75 -5.60 -5.38
N VAL A 50 3.89 -4.87 -4.66
CA VAL A 50 3.77 -3.41 -4.79
C VAL A 50 5.11 -2.74 -4.47
N ALA A 51 5.74 -3.13 -3.36
CA ALA A 51 7.03 -2.57 -2.94
C ALA A 51 8.14 -2.82 -3.98
N GLN A 52 8.15 -4.00 -4.61
CA GLN A 52 9.12 -4.37 -5.64
C GLN A 52 8.89 -3.68 -6.99
N MET A 53 7.70 -3.12 -7.23
CA MET A 53 7.41 -2.34 -8.43
C MET A 53 7.90 -0.89 -8.34
N LEU A 54 8.26 -0.41 -7.14
CA LEU A 54 8.79 0.94 -6.95
C LEU A 54 10.14 1.08 -7.63
N SER A 55 10.31 2.20 -8.34
CA SER A 55 11.59 2.54 -8.94
C SER A 55 12.60 2.98 -7.88
N PRO A 56 13.92 2.94 -8.18
CA PRO A 56 14.93 3.52 -7.30
C PRO A 56 14.69 5.02 -6.99
N GLN A 57 14.07 5.75 -7.91
CA GLN A 57 13.70 7.15 -7.71
C GLN A 57 12.58 7.26 -6.66
N ASP A 58 11.50 6.46 -6.77
CA ASP A 58 10.41 6.47 -5.78
C ASP A 58 10.93 6.16 -4.37
N MET A 59 11.84 5.18 -4.27
CA MET A 59 12.50 4.80 -3.02
C MET A 59 13.32 5.95 -2.43
N THR A 60 14.08 6.66 -3.27
CA THR A 60 14.89 7.81 -2.86
C THR A 60 14.01 8.98 -2.40
N GLU A 61 12.90 9.24 -3.10
CA GLU A 61 11.92 10.27 -2.73
C GLU A 61 11.26 9.97 -1.38
N LEU A 62 11.03 8.70 -1.07
CA LEU A 62 10.51 8.22 0.21
C LEU A 62 11.59 8.14 1.31
N GLY A 63 12.86 8.37 0.98
CA GLY A 63 13.97 8.28 1.95
C GLY A 63 14.35 6.87 2.37
N PHE A 64 14.06 5.85 1.54
CA PHE A 64 14.38 4.44 1.81
C PHE A 64 15.43 3.88 0.85
N GLU A 65 16.22 2.91 1.32
CA GLU A 65 17.26 2.25 0.51
C GLU A 65 16.82 0.84 0.06
N HIS A 66 15.86 0.25 0.76
CA HIS A 66 15.37 -1.10 0.54
C HIS A 66 13.85 -1.16 0.53
N TRP A 67 13.27 -1.84 -0.47
CA TRP A 67 11.81 -1.97 -0.63
C TRP A 67 11.09 -2.51 0.62
N ARG A 68 11.79 -3.29 1.46
CA ARG A 68 11.24 -3.85 2.70
C ARG A 68 10.85 -2.76 3.70
N GLU A 69 11.54 -1.63 3.68
CA GLU A 69 11.28 -0.50 4.57
C GLU A 69 9.93 0.16 4.30
N VAL A 70 9.39 0.00 3.08
CA VAL A 70 8.09 0.54 2.64
C VAL A 70 6.91 -0.31 3.13
N MET A 71 7.18 -1.55 3.57
CA MET A 71 6.14 -2.53 3.90
C MET A 71 5.15 -2.07 4.98
N PRO A 72 5.56 -1.42 6.09
CA PRO A 72 4.62 -0.91 7.08
C PRO A 72 3.59 0.07 6.49
N GLY A 73 4.04 1.04 5.68
CA GLY A 73 3.14 1.99 5.01
C GLY A 73 2.22 1.35 3.98
N LEU A 74 2.68 0.29 3.30
CA LEU A 74 1.81 -0.50 2.41
C LEU A 74 0.74 -1.30 3.15
N ILE A 75 1.06 -1.79 4.35
CA ILE A 75 0.07 -2.46 5.21
C ILE A 75 -1.00 -1.44 5.63
N ASP A 76 -0.60 -0.23 6.05
CA ASP A 76 -1.56 0.83 6.38
C ASP A 76 -2.46 1.17 5.19
N LEU A 77 -1.89 1.30 4.00
CA LEU A 77 -2.65 1.54 2.77
C LEU A 77 -3.66 0.40 2.49
N ALA A 78 -3.26 -0.86 2.70
CA ALA A 78 -4.16 -1.99 2.51
C ALA A 78 -5.34 -1.97 3.49
N PHE A 79 -5.09 -1.57 4.74
CA PHE A 79 -6.15 -1.41 5.73
C PHE A 79 -7.06 -0.21 5.44
N GLU A 80 -6.51 0.90 4.94
CA GLU A 80 -7.31 2.04 4.45
C GLU A 80 -8.31 1.57 3.36
N PHE A 81 -7.84 0.83 2.36
CA PHE A 81 -8.70 0.29 1.30
C PHE A 81 -9.68 -0.77 1.81
N ARG A 82 -9.30 -1.57 2.81
CA ARG A 82 -10.18 -2.53 3.47
C ARG A 82 -11.34 -1.83 4.17
N ASP A 83 -11.03 -0.77 4.90
CA ASP A 83 -12.00 0.00 5.70
C ASP A 83 -12.96 0.80 4.80
N LEU A 84 -12.50 1.20 3.61
CA LEU A 84 -13.36 1.73 2.54
C LEU A 84 -14.22 0.65 1.87
N GLY A 85 -13.89 -0.63 2.08
CA GLY A 85 -14.60 -1.77 1.54
C GLY A 85 -14.11 -2.22 0.15
N ASP A 86 -12.99 -1.70 -0.34
CA ASP A 86 -12.47 -1.99 -1.68
C ASP A 86 -11.70 -3.33 -1.74
N CYS A 87 -11.10 -3.76 -0.63
CA CYS A 87 -10.31 -4.98 -0.58
C CYS A 87 -10.48 -5.79 0.71
N ASP A 88 -10.00 -7.02 0.64
CA ASP A 88 -9.81 -7.96 1.74
C ASP A 88 -8.31 -8.15 1.99
N VAL A 89 -7.91 -8.15 3.26
CA VAL A 89 -6.53 -8.44 3.68
C VAL A 89 -6.44 -9.89 4.14
N ILE A 90 -5.45 -10.63 3.63
CA ILE A 90 -5.22 -12.04 3.94
C ILE A 90 -3.84 -12.19 4.58
N VAL A 91 -3.80 -12.76 5.78
CA VAL A 91 -2.57 -12.97 6.55
C VAL A 91 -2.46 -14.46 6.88
N LYS A 92 -1.29 -15.05 6.61
CA LYS A 92 -1.05 -16.50 6.82
C LYS A 92 -2.12 -17.39 6.16
N GLY A 93 -2.59 -16.98 4.98
CA GLY A 93 -3.60 -17.71 4.20
C GLY A 93 -5.04 -17.62 4.73
N ARG A 94 -5.30 -16.80 5.75
CA ARG A 94 -6.64 -16.57 6.31
C ARG A 94 -7.05 -15.12 6.11
N LEU A 95 -8.35 -14.89 5.87
CA LEU A 95 -8.90 -13.55 5.84
C LEU A 95 -8.70 -12.89 7.22
N ALA A 96 -8.15 -11.68 7.25
CA ALA A 96 -8.03 -10.90 8.46
C ALA A 96 -9.45 -10.55 8.95
N PRO A 97 -9.78 -10.80 10.22
CA PRO A 97 -11.09 -10.44 10.75
C PRO A 97 -11.30 -8.92 10.74
N ASP A 98 -12.55 -8.47 10.77
CA ASP A 98 -12.89 -7.05 10.79
C ASP A 98 -12.27 -6.30 11.99
N SER A 99 -12.04 -7.01 13.11
CA SER A 99 -11.39 -6.46 14.30
C SER A 99 -9.86 -6.34 14.20
N ALA A 100 -9.22 -6.97 13.20
CA ALA A 100 -7.77 -6.88 13.05
C ALA A 100 -7.36 -5.46 12.70
N THR A 101 -6.22 -5.03 13.24
CA THR A 101 -5.62 -3.72 12.94
C THR A 101 -4.35 -3.83 12.10
N ALA A 102 -3.93 -2.72 11.48
CA ALA A 102 -2.70 -2.67 10.73
C ALA A 102 -1.48 -2.91 11.64
N GLU A 103 -1.49 -2.37 12.86
CA GLU A 103 -0.43 -2.54 13.86
C GLU A 103 -0.23 -4.00 14.25
N GLU A 104 -1.32 -4.75 14.46
CA GLU A 104 -1.26 -6.18 14.73
C GLU A 104 -0.61 -6.94 13.57
N VAL A 105 -0.99 -6.62 12.33
CA VAL A 105 -0.45 -7.27 11.13
C VAL A 105 1.02 -6.90 10.88
N LYS A 106 1.44 -5.67 11.15
CA LYS A 106 2.86 -5.26 11.07
C LYS A 106 3.74 -6.08 12.00
N GLY A 107 3.23 -6.44 13.18
CA GLY A 107 3.92 -7.30 14.15
C GLY A 107 3.91 -8.79 13.80
N MET A 108 3.17 -9.22 12.78
CA MET A 108 3.09 -10.62 12.38
C MET A 108 4.16 -11.00 11.36
N GLU A 109 4.82 -12.13 11.60
CA GLU A 109 5.67 -12.75 10.59
C GLU A 109 4.82 -13.45 9.50
N GLY A 110 5.17 -13.18 8.23
CA GLY A 110 4.63 -13.91 7.09
C GLY A 110 4.14 -13.02 5.95
N PRO A 111 3.70 -13.63 4.83
CA PRO A 111 3.22 -12.87 3.68
C PRO A 111 1.86 -12.25 3.98
N VAL A 112 1.75 -10.94 3.77
CA VAL A 112 0.48 -10.23 3.69
C VAL A 112 0.03 -10.18 2.23
N ARG A 113 -1.20 -10.60 2.00
CA ARG A 113 -1.82 -10.63 0.67
C ARG A 113 -3.07 -9.77 0.66
N VAL A 114 -3.40 -9.25 -0.50
CA VAL A 114 -4.59 -8.41 -0.72
C VAL A 114 -5.37 -8.96 -1.90
N ARG A 115 -6.70 -8.87 -1.82
CA ARG A 115 -7.63 -9.24 -2.88
C ARG A 115 -8.75 -8.21 -2.97
N ARG A 116 -9.29 -7.97 -4.16
CA ARG A 116 -10.49 -7.15 -4.33
C ARG A 116 -11.66 -7.72 -3.55
N LYS A 117 -12.43 -6.86 -2.87
CA LYS A 117 -13.54 -7.35 -2.05
C LYS A 117 -14.56 -8.07 -2.93
N ASP A 118 -14.91 -9.29 -2.56
CA ASP A 118 -15.95 -10.04 -3.25
C ASP A 118 -17.32 -9.63 -2.68
N TYR A 119 -18.25 -9.31 -3.57
CA TYR A 119 -19.62 -8.95 -3.23
C TYR A 119 -20.63 -10.02 -3.67
N SER A 120 -20.18 -11.08 -4.34
CA SER A 120 -21.05 -12.12 -4.92
C SER A 120 -21.93 -12.85 -3.88
N GLY A 121 -21.57 -12.80 -2.59
CA GLY A 121 -22.31 -13.39 -1.47
C GLY A 121 -23.01 -12.40 -0.52
N ARG A 122 -22.93 -11.08 -0.75
CA ARG A 122 -23.58 -10.07 0.11
C ARG A 122 -24.95 -9.70 -0.43
N THR A 123 -25.98 -9.89 0.37
CA THR A 123 -27.35 -9.38 0.11
C THR A 123 -27.31 -7.87 -0.10
N LEU A 124 -28.14 -7.37 -1.03
CA LEU A 124 -28.14 -5.98 -1.52
C LEU A 124 -28.26 -4.88 -0.43
N HIS A 125 -28.62 -5.22 0.80
CA HIS A 125 -28.88 -4.29 1.90
C HIS A 125 -27.62 -3.76 2.62
N ASP A 126 -26.44 -4.39 2.45
CA ASP A 126 -25.19 -3.98 3.13
C ASP A 126 -24.30 -3.06 2.29
N ARG A 127 -24.79 -2.52 1.17
CA ARG A 127 -24.01 -1.60 0.34
C ARG A 127 -23.88 -0.24 1.03
N LYS A 128 -22.75 0.00 1.71
CA LYS A 128 -22.20 1.37 1.75
C LYS A 128 -21.79 1.70 0.31
N PRO A 129 -22.32 2.78 -0.30
CA PRO A 129 -22.00 3.08 -1.69
C PRO A 129 -20.50 3.30 -1.83
N ALA A 130 -19.87 2.53 -2.72
CA ALA A 130 -18.51 2.80 -3.14
C ALA A 130 -18.47 4.25 -3.65
N ALA A 131 -17.61 5.07 -3.05
CA ALA A 131 -17.46 6.46 -3.45
C ALA A 131 -17.15 6.47 -4.96
N THR A 132 -18.06 7.05 -5.74
CA THR A 132 -17.91 7.25 -7.18
C THR A 132 -16.55 7.89 -7.44
N ARG A 133 -15.58 7.09 -7.88
CA ARG A 133 -14.28 7.58 -8.33
C ARG A 133 -14.50 8.43 -9.57
N SER A 134 -14.68 9.73 -9.33
CA SER A 134 -14.70 10.74 -10.37
C SER A 134 -13.30 10.83 -10.94
N ARG A 135 -13.15 10.33 -12.17
CA ARG A 135 -11.96 10.46 -12.99
C ARG A 135 -11.65 11.95 -13.18
N TRP A 136 -10.60 12.44 -12.54
CA TRP A 136 -9.96 13.73 -12.80
C TRP A 136 -8.45 13.54 -12.81
#